data_AF-A0A7J6HLB7-F1
#
_entry.id   AF-A0A7J6HLB7-F1
#
_cell.length_a   1.000
_cell.length_b   1.000
_cell.length_c   1.000
_cell.angle_alpha   90.00
_cell.angle_beta   90.00
_cell.angle_gamma   90.00
#
_symmetry.space_group_name_H-M   'P 1'
#
loop_
_entity.id
_entity.type
_entity.pdbx_description
1 polymer ?
#
loop_
_entity_poly.entity_id
_entity_poly.type
_entity_poly.pdbx_seq_one_letter_code
_entity_poly.pdbx_strand_id
1 'polypeptide(L)'
;MAKSGSKVVVYWILLAIFSMISLLGSTSAVVLCNIESSKLAVCLPALQGKSPDEQCCALIHQVNLSCLCKYKSALPAFGVDPARAVELPQKCGLKAPRECQVA
;
A
#
# COMPACT_ATOMS: atom_id res chain seq x y z
N MET A 1 -37.35 22.62 38.55
CA MET A 1 -36.18 23.04 37.76
C MET A 1 -35.61 21.81 37.02
N ALA A 2 -36.07 21.53 35.80
CA ALA A 2 -35.79 20.26 35.10
C ALA A 2 -35.21 20.45 33.69
N LYS A 3 -34.49 21.57 33.45
CA LYS A 3 -33.98 21.94 32.11
C LYS A 3 -32.45 21.89 31.99
N SER A 4 -31.74 21.75 33.12
CA SER A 4 -30.27 21.81 33.17
C SER A 4 -29.60 20.43 33.01
N GLY A 5 -30.20 19.37 33.58
CA GLY A 5 -29.62 18.01 33.57
C GLY A 5 -29.53 17.40 32.17
N SER A 6 -30.56 17.56 31.33
CA SER A 6 -30.57 16.95 29.98
C SER A 6 -29.49 17.50 29.06
N LYS A 7 -29.14 18.79 29.17
CA LYS A 7 -28.07 19.38 28.34
C LYS A 7 -26.69 18.90 28.74
N VAL A 8 -26.48 18.69 30.04
CA VAL A 8 -25.24 18.12 30.58
C VAL A 8 -25.11 16.66 30.18
N VAL A 9 -26.19 15.87 30.30
CA VAL A 9 -26.20 14.46 29.87
C VAL A 9 -25.95 14.33 28.37
N VAL A 10 -26.60 15.15 27.54
CA VAL A 10 -26.37 15.16 26.08
C VAL A 10 -24.93 15.56 25.75
N TYR A 11 -24.35 16.52 26.46
CA TYR A 11 -22.96 16.93 26.28
C TYR A 11 -21.97 15.79 26.59
N TRP A 12 -22.17 15.06 27.69
CA TRP A 12 -21.33 13.91 28.05
C TRP A 12 -21.43 12.76 27.05
N ILE A 13 -22.63 12.50 26.52
CA ILE A 13 -22.85 11.47 25.49
C ILE A 13 -22.14 11.87 24.18
N LEU A 14 -22.24 13.12 23.76
CA LEU A 14 -21.57 13.62 22.55
C LEU A 14 -20.04 13.58 22.69
N LEU A 15 -19.51 13.91 23.87
CA LEU A 15 -18.08 13.85 24.17
C LEU A 15 -17.53 12.41 24.12
N ALA A 16 -18.30 11.44 24.64
CA ALA A 16 -17.95 10.02 24.59
C ALA A 16 -17.93 9.47 23.14
N ILE A 17 -18.91 9.85 22.32
CA ILE A 17 -18.97 9.45 20.91
C ILE A 17 -17.80 10.05 20.12
N PHE A 18 -17.48 11.33 20.34
CA PHE A 18 -16.36 12.01 19.67
C PHE A 18 -15.01 11.39 20.03
N SER A 19 -14.82 11.01 21.30
CA SER A 19 -13.59 10.33 21.76
C SER A 19 -13.40 8.94 21.12
N MET A 20 -14.47 8.23 20.77
CA MET A 20 -14.38 6.89 20.20
C MET A 20 -13.95 6.91 18.72
N ILE A 21 -14.28 7.98 17.99
CA ILE A 21 -13.95 8.15 16.56
C ILE A 21 -12.45 8.43 16.36
N SER A 22 -11.79 9.06 17.33
CA SER A 22 -10.34 9.34 17.26
C SER A 22 -9.45 8.08 17.26
N LEU A 23 -9.95 6.93 17.72
CA LEU A 23 -9.18 5.67 17.73
C LEU A 23 -9.18 4.93 16.39
N LEU A 24 -10.06 5.28 15.45
CA LEU A 24 -10.09 4.67 14.10
C LEU A 24 -9.11 5.32 13.10
N GLY A 25 -8.33 6.30 13.55
CA GLY A 25 -7.39 7.07 12.74
C GLY A 25 -6.01 6.42 12.55
N SER A 26 -5.88 5.11 12.75
CA SER A 26 -4.66 4.39 12.38
C SER A 26 -4.86 3.81 10.98
N THR A 27 -4.59 4.60 9.95
CA THR A 27 -4.27 4.06 8.63
C THR A 27 -3.01 3.22 8.78
N SER A 28 -3.17 1.96 9.17
CA SER A 28 -2.08 1.00 9.20
C SER A 28 -1.57 0.86 7.78
N ALA A 29 -0.44 1.49 7.50
CA ALA A 29 0.36 1.27 6.31
C ALA A 29 0.50 -0.25 6.13
N VAL A 30 -0.11 -0.80 5.08
CA VAL A 30 -0.05 -2.24 4.83
C VAL A 30 1.36 -2.52 4.33
N VAL A 31 2.14 -3.24 5.12
CA VAL A 31 3.46 -3.70 4.71
C VAL A 31 3.25 -4.86 3.74
N LEU A 32 3.51 -4.63 2.45
CA LEU A 32 3.51 -5.66 1.43
C LEU A 32 4.95 -6.03 1.08
N CYS A 33 5.27 -7.32 1.20
CA CYS A 33 6.54 -7.87 0.74
C CYS A 33 7.79 -7.14 1.28
N ASN A 34 7.77 -6.81 2.57
CA ASN A 34 8.83 -6.10 3.30
C ASN A 34 8.95 -4.59 3.00
N ILE A 35 7.99 -3.99 2.29
CA ILE A 35 7.93 -2.53 2.11
C ILE A 35 6.50 -2.01 2.30
N GLU A 36 6.36 -0.72 2.57
CA GLU A 36 5.05 -0.10 2.69
C GLU A 36 4.36 -0.01 1.31
N SER A 37 3.09 -0.43 1.23
CA SER A 37 2.29 -0.40 0.00
C SER A 37 2.31 0.96 -0.71
N SER A 38 2.25 2.03 0.07
CA SER A 38 2.29 3.43 -0.37
C SER A 38 3.57 3.76 -1.15
N LYS A 39 4.69 3.11 -0.82
CA LYS A 39 5.99 3.36 -1.45
C LYS A 39 6.07 2.74 -2.84
N LEU A 40 5.32 1.67 -3.14
CA LEU A 40 5.27 1.07 -4.48
C LEU A 40 4.63 2.02 -5.50
N ALA A 41 3.86 3.02 -5.05
CA ALA A 41 3.25 3.99 -5.95
C ALA A 41 4.28 4.74 -6.79
N VAL A 42 5.52 4.92 -6.28
CA VAL A 42 6.61 5.56 -7.04
C VAL A 42 7.04 4.73 -8.26
N CYS A 43 6.75 3.43 -8.26
CA CYS A 43 7.09 2.52 -9.35
C CYS A 43 5.96 2.36 -10.39
N LEU A 44 4.75 2.89 -10.13
CA LEU A 44 3.65 2.89 -11.10
C LEU A 44 4.03 3.40 -12.51
N PRO A 45 4.75 4.52 -12.68
CA PRO A 45 5.14 4.97 -14.01
C PRO A 45 6.03 3.95 -14.73
N ALA A 46 6.89 3.25 -14.01
CA ALA A 46 7.76 2.21 -14.58
C ALA A 46 6.94 0.98 -15.01
N LEU A 47 5.95 0.61 -14.21
CA LEU A 47 4.98 -0.46 -14.51
C LEU A 47 4.09 -0.11 -15.73
N GLN A 48 3.85 1.18 -15.97
CA GLN A 48 3.17 1.69 -17.16
C GLN A 48 4.09 1.86 -18.38
N GLY A 49 5.34 1.37 -18.31
CA GLY A 49 6.28 1.33 -19.44
C GLY A 49 7.19 2.54 -19.57
N LYS A 50 7.20 3.44 -18.58
CA LYS A 50 8.21 4.50 -18.50
C LYS A 50 9.52 3.95 -17.92
N SER A 51 10.61 4.70 -18.04
CA SER A 51 11.87 4.33 -17.40
C SER A 51 11.70 4.34 -15.87
N PRO A 52 12.20 3.33 -15.13
CA PRO A 52 12.20 3.38 -13.68
C PRO A 52 13.10 4.52 -13.19
N ASP A 53 12.62 5.18 -12.13
CA ASP A 53 13.40 6.18 -11.41
C ASP A 53 14.37 5.50 -10.44
N GLU A 54 15.44 6.19 -10.04
CA GLU A 54 16.42 5.67 -9.08
C GLU A 54 15.74 5.30 -7.75
N GLN A 55 14.76 6.09 -7.32
CA GLN A 55 13.98 5.80 -6.10
C GLN A 55 13.15 4.52 -6.23
N CYS A 56 12.58 4.28 -7.42
CA CYS A 56 11.85 3.05 -7.67
C CYS A 56 12.81 1.85 -7.63
N CYS A 57 13.97 1.94 -8.28
CA CYS A 57 14.94 0.85 -8.24
C CYS A 57 15.45 0.58 -6.83
N ALA A 58 15.76 1.61 -6.04
CA ALA A 58 16.16 1.43 -4.63
C ALA A 58 15.12 0.66 -3.81
N LEU A 59 13.82 0.90 -4.04
CA LEU A 59 12.75 0.15 -3.39
C LEU A 59 12.66 -1.30 -3.90
N ILE A 60 12.81 -1.52 -5.20
CA ILE A 60 12.82 -2.87 -5.80
C ILE A 60 14.03 -3.68 -5.30
N HIS A 61 15.13 -3.04 -4.91
CA HIS A 61 16.26 -3.70 -4.23
C HIS A 61 15.96 -4.11 -2.79
N GLN A 62 15.05 -3.41 -2.10
CA GLN A 62 14.66 -3.71 -0.71
C GLN A 62 13.46 -4.65 -0.60
N VAL A 63 12.64 -4.74 -1.65
CA VAL A 63 11.43 -5.55 -1.66
C VAL A 63 11.73 -7.03 -1.83
N ASN A 64 10.90 -7.87 -1.20
CA ASN A 64 10.94 -9.29 -1.47
C ASN A 64 10.26 -9.59 -2.83
N LEU A 65 11.06 -9.69 -3.88
CA LEU A 65 10.61 -9.97 -5.25
C LEU A 65 9.79 -11.26 -5.34
N SER A 66 10.16 -12.31 -4.61
CA SER A 66 9.41 -13.58 -4.60
C SER A 66 8.02 -13.43 -4.00
N CYS A 67 7.88 -12.58 -2.97
CA CYS A 67 6.57 -12.23 -2.42
C CYS A 67 5.72 -11.46 -3.45
N LEU A 68 6.31 -10.48 -4.16
CA LEU A 68 5.60 -9.74 -5.21
C LEU A 68 5.11 -10.64 -6.34
N CYS A 69 5.86 -11.69 -6.69
CA CYS A 69 5.43 -12.69 -7.68
C CYS A 69 4.10 -13.33 -7.32
N LYS A 70 3.81 -13.55 -6.03
CA LYS A 70 2.53 -14.13 -5.59
C LYS A 70 1.34 -13.21 -5.85
N TYR A 71 1.59 -11.91 -5.96
CA TYR A 71 0.58 -10.90 -6.29
C TYR A 71 0.46 -10.64 -7.80
N LYS A 72 1.23 -11.35 -8.64
CA LYS A 72 1.21 -11.19 -10.10
C LYS A 72 -0.20 -11.29 -10.69
N SER A 73 -1.02 -12.22 -10.20
CA SER A 73 -2.40 -12.41 -10.64
C SER A 73 -3.35 -11.30 -10.18
N ALA A 74 -2.98 -10.53 -9.16
CA ALA A 74 -3.75 -9.38 -8.68
C ALA A 74 -3.36 -8.06 -9.37
N LEU A 75 -2.17 -7.98 -9.99
CA LEU A 75 -1.68 -6.79 -10.70
C LEU A 75 -2.67 -6.22 -11.74
N PRO A 76 -3.38 -7.04 -12.54
CA PRO A 76 -4.35 -6.52 -13.50
C PRO A 76 -5.49 -5.75 -12.84
N ALA A 77 -5.90 -6.12 -11.62
CA ALA A 77 -6.93 -5.41 -10.86
C ALA A 77 -6.47 -4.00 -10.45
N PHE A 78 -5.16 -3.76 -10.41
CA PHE A 78 -4.57 -2.44 -10.17
C PHE A 78 -4.19 -1.70 -11.47
N GLY A 79 -4.59 -2.23 -12.63
CA GLY A 79 -4.25 -1.65 -13.94
C GLY A 79 -2.77 -1.80 -14.33
N VAL A 80 -2.06 -2.75 -13.71
CA VAL A 80 -0.66 -3.03 -13.99
C VAL A 80 -0.54 -4.29 -14.85
N ASP A 81 0.24 -4.18 -15.93
CA ASP A 81 0.58 -5.32 -16.77
C ASP A 81 1.57 -6.25 -16.03
N PRO A 82 1.21 -7.53 -15.79
CA PRO A 82 2.07 -8.46 -15.07
C PRO A 82 3.40 -8.74 -15.78
N ALA A 83 3.46 -8.67 -17.12
CA ALA A 83 4.72 -8.84 -17.84
C ALA A 83 5.68 -7.66 -17.55
N ARG A 84 5.16 -6.44 -17.56
CA ARG A 84 5.94 -5.23 -17.24
C ARG A 84 6.42 -5.22 -15.80
N ALA A 85 5.62 -5.73 -14.87
CA ALA A 85 6.00 -5.86 -13.48
C ALA A 85 7.14 -6.86 -13.26
N VAL A 86 7.17 -7.96 -14.02
CA VAL A 86 8.23 -8.98 -13.93
C VAL A 86 9.52 -8.54 -14.64
N GLU A 87 9.43 -7.64 -15.62
CA GLU A 87 10.60 -7.02 -16.26
C GLU A 87 11.22 -5.87 -15.44
N LEU A 88 10.46 -5.23 -14.56
CA LEU A 88 10.93 -4.10 -13.75
C LEU A 88 12.23 -4.40 -12.95
N PRO A 89 12.38 -5.55 -12.27
CA PRO A 89 13.62 -5.90 -11.58
C PRO A 89 14.82 -5.92 -12.53
N GLN A 90 14.64 -6.47 -13.74
CA GLN A 90 15.71 -6.52 -14.75
C GLN A 90 16.14 -5.13 -15.20
N LYS A 91 15.19 -4.20 -15.37
CA LYS A 91 15.46 -2.79 -15.68
C LYS A 91 16.22 -2.07 -14.54
N CYS A 92 16.09 -2.55 -13.31
CA CYS A 92 16.82 -2.06 -12.13
C CYS A 92 18.12 -2.83 -11.84
N GLY A 93 18.58 -3.68 -12.77
CA GLY A 93 19.81 -4.46 -12.62
C GLY A 93 19.68 -5.70 -11.72
N LEU A 94 18.46 -6.11 -11.39
CA LEU A 94 18.17 -7.28 -10.56
C LEU A 94 17.69 -8.45 -11.43
N LYS A 95 18.03 -9.67 -11.02
CA LYS A 95 17.47 -10.86 -11.64
C LYS A 95 16.08 -11.13 -11.08
N ALA A 96 15.07 -11.18 -11.94
CA ALA A 96 13.73 -11.56 -11.53
C ALA A 96 13.74 -12.99 -10.92
N PRO A 97 12.95 -13.27 -9.87
CA PRO A 97 12.85 -14.61 -9.30
C PRO A 97 12.35 -15.60 -10.35
N ARG A 98 12.81 -16.86 -10.28
CA ARG A 98 12.29 -17.93 -11.15
C ARG A 98 10.77 -18.07 -11.01
N GLU A 99 10.26 -17.88 -9.80
CA GLU A 99 8.84 -17.99 -9.46
C GLU A 99 7.94 -16.95 -10.15
N CYS A 100 8.53 -15.84 -10.63
CA CYS A 100 7.82 -14.85 -11.46
C CYS A 100 7.82 -15.21 -12.96
N GLN A 101 8.81 -15.99 -13.39
CA GLN A 101 9.09 -16.32 -14.79
C GLN A 101 8.37 -17.59 -15.26
N VAL A 102 8.00 -18.47 -14.33
CA VAL A 102 7.14 -19.62 -14.63
C VAL A 102 5.70 -19.09 -14.72
N ALA A 103 5.17 -19.06 -15.95
CA ALA A 103 3.78 -18.74 -16.22
C ALA A 103 2.87 -19.89 -15.78
#